data_AF-A0A936WVA0-F1
#
_entry.id   AF-A0A936WVA0-F1
#
_cell.length_a   1.000
_cell.length_b   1.000
_cell.length_c   1.000
_cell.angle_alpha   90.00
_cell.angle_beta   90.00
_cell.angle_gamma   90.00
#
_symmetry.space_group_name_H-M   'P 1'
#
loop_
_entity.id
_entity.type
_entity.pdbx_description
1 polymer ?
#
loop_
_entity_poly.entity_id
_entity_poly.type
_entity_poly.pdbx_seq_one_letter_code
_entity_poly.pdbx_strand_id
1 'polypeptide(L)'
;MKKVFLLTAALIVVAMSFSTESMAVVSSTKSIESIKATPPAAVMNSFVSIFGNVPVRQWKLRSDGNWRAHFLRNGIAWEATFTAAGVLVKSERDSK
;
A
#
# COMPACT_ATOMS: atom_id res chain seq x y z
N MET A 1 -16.46 2.50 48.21
CA MET A 1 -15.32 1.58 48.06
C MET A 1 -14.47 2.09 46.90
N LYS A 2 -13.20 2.43 47.17
CA LYS A 2 -12.26 3.04 46.22
C LYS A 2 -11.51 1.95 45.48
N LYS A 3 -11.58 1.91 44.14
CA LYS A 3 -10.56 1.26 43.29
C LYS A 3 -10.40 2.09 42.02
N VAL A 4 -9.43 3.00 42.09
CA VAL A 4 -8.86 3.70 40.94
C VAL A 4 -7.92 2.70 40.26
N PHE A 5 -8.18 2.40 38.99
CA PHE A 5 -7.24 1.68 38.13
C PHE A 5 -6.72 2.66 37.08
N LEU A 6 -5.58 3.26 37.36
CA LEU A 6 -4.75 3.99 36.41
C LEU A 6 -3.80 2.98 35.75
N LEU A 7 -3.91 2.81 34.44
CA LEU A 7 -2.93 2.10 33.62
C LEU A 7 -2.55 3.00 32.46
N THR A 8 -1.60 3.89 32.74
CA THR A 8 -0.74 4.56 31.77
C THR A 8 0.16 3.51 31.12
N ALA A 9 -0.10 3.16 29.86
CA ALA A 9 0.83 2.41 29.04
C ALA A 9 1.50 3.36 28.04
N ALA A 10 2.83 3.34 28.10
CA ALA A 10 3.73 4.29 27.49
C ALA A 10 3.75 4.24 25.95
N LEU A 11 3.93 5.44 25.42
CA LEU A 11 4.32 5.81 24.06
C LEU A 11 5.53 4.99 23.56
N ILE A 12 5.41 4.37 22.38
CA ILE A 12 6.57 3.98 21.56
C ILE A 12 6.40 4.65 20.19
N VAL A 13 7.05 5.80 20.03
CA VAL A 13 7.28 6.41 18.71
C VAL A 13 8.51 5.74 18.12
N VAL A 14 8.31 4.86 17.15
CA VAL A 14 9.41 4.41 16.29
C VAL A 14 9.53 5.41 15.15
N ALA A 15 10.52 6.30 15.25
CA ALA A 15 11.01 7.07 14.11
C ALA A 15 11.94 6.16 13.29
N MET A 16 11.50 5.69 12.14
CA MET A 16 12.38 5.03 11.18
C MET A 16 12.95 6.09 10.23
N SER A 17 14.23 6.41 10.40
CA SER A 17 15.00 7.21 9.45
C SER A 17 15.46 6.31 8.31
N PHE A 18 14.91 6.50 7.11
CA PHE A 18 15.48 5.95 5.89
C PHE A 18 16.14 7.09 5.10
N SER A 19 17.46 7.19 5.18
CA SER A 19 18.25 7.88 4.17
C SER A 19 18.56 6.87 3.07
N THR A 20 18.07 7.11 1.86
CA THR A 20 18.65 6.49 0.67
C THR A 20 18.69 7.53 -0.43
N GLU A 21 19.91 7.78 -0.87
CA GLU A 21 20.33 8.72 -1.88
C GLU A 21 19.75 8.38 -3.26
N SER A 22 19.56 9.43 -4.05
CA SER A 22 18.98 9.47 -5.38
C SER A 22 19.73 8.60 -6.40
N MET A 23 18.99 7.87 -7.22
CA MET A 23 19.39 7.61 -8.61
C MET A 23 18.26 8.03 -9.55
N ALA A 24 18.50 9.13 -10.25
CA ALA A 24 17.75 9.49 -11.43
C ALA A 24 18.09 8.51 -12.56
N VAL A 25 17.06 7.89 -13.14
CA VAL A 25 17.14 7.36 -14.49
C VAL A 25 15.97 7.95 -15.26
N VAL A 26 16.26 9.04 -15.97
CA VAL A 26 15.39 9.53 -17.05
C VAL A 26 15.61 8.57 -18.22
N SER A 27 14.58 7.82 -18.57
CA SER A 27 14.48 7.18 -19.88
C SER A 27 13.13 7.53 -20.46
N SER A 28 13.15 8.60 -21.26
CA SER A 28 12.06 8.97 -22.16
C SER A 28 12.04 7.97 -23.31
N THR A 29 11.12 7.02 -23.25
CA THR A 29 10.72 6.23 -24.43
C THR A 29 9.20 6.29 -24.53
N LYS A 30 8.73 6.90 -25.61
CA LYS A 30 7.32 7.04 -25.95
C LYS A 30 6.79 5.70 -26.45
N SER A 31 6.55 4.80 -25.51
CA SER A 31 5.63 3.67 -25.62
C SER A 31 4.40 4.05 -24.79
N ILE A 32 3.18 3.68 -25.22
CA ILE A 32 1.99 3.75 -24.34
C ILE A 32 2.15 2.61 -23.33
N GLU A 33 3.16 2.73 -22.47
CA GLU A 33 3.38 1.88 -21.32
C GLU A 33 2.42 2.37 -20.25
N SER A 34 1.53 1.49 -19.83
CA SER A 34 0.76 1.64 -18.62
C SER A 34 1.73 1.87 -17.46
N ILE A 35 2.07 3.13 -17.19
CA ILE A 35 2.97 3.56 -16.12
C ILE A 35 2.47 2.90 -14.84
N LYS A 36 3.20 1.90 -14.35
CA LYS A 36 2.92 1.31 -13.04
C LYS A 36 3.19 2.41 -12.04
N ALA A 37 2.13 3.03 -11.53
CA ALA A 37 2.26 4.14 -10.60
C ALA A 37 2.80 3.61 -9.26
N THR A 38 3.80 4.27 -8.68
CA THR A 38 4.32 3.88 -7.35
C THR A 38 3.38 4.38 -6.26
N PRO A 39 2.76 3.51 -5.46
CA PRO A 39 1.85 3.93 -4.39
C PRO A 39 2.62 4.52 -3.20
N PRO A 40 1.98 5.35 -2.35
CA PRO A 40 2.54 5.79 -1.08
C PRO A 40 2.93 4.63 -0.18
N ALA A 41 3.96 4.84 0.67
CA ALA A 41 4.41 3.83 1.63
C ALA A 41 3.27 3.33 2.55
N ALA A 42 2.34 4.21 2.94
CA ALA A 42 1.17 3.83 3.73
C ALA A 42 0.29 2.78 3.02
N VAL A 43 0.08 2.92 1.72
CA VAL A 43 -0.68 1.98 0.89
C VAL A 43 0.07 0.66 0.76
N MET A 44 1.39 0.70 0.48
CA MET A 44 2.21 -0.50 0.37
C MET A 44 2.25 -1.29 1.67
N ASN A 45 2.48 -0.63 2.80
CA ASN A 45 2.52 -1.26 4.12
C ASN A 45 1.17 -1.89 4.49
N SER A 46 0.07 -1.18 4.20
CA SER A 46 -1.27 -1.70 4.45
C SER A 46 -1.59 -2.91 3.56
N PHE A 47 -1.17 -2.89 2.29
CA PHE A 47 -1.28 -4.03 1.40
C PHE A 47 -0.53 -5.25 1.94
N VAL A 48 0.73 -5.08 2.33
CA VAL A 48 1.55 -6.17 2.88
C VAL A 48 0.97 -6.69 4.19
N SER A 49 0.42 -5.81 5.03
CA SER A 49 -0.23 -6.21 6.29
C SER A 49 -1.50 -7.05 6.08
N ILE A 50 -2.25 -6.84 4.99
CA ILE A 50 -3.54 -7.51 4.76
C ILE A 50 -3.37 -8.77 3.90
N PHE A 51 -2.57 -8.68 2.84
CA PHE A 51 -2.44 -9.73 1.85
C PHE A 51 -1.14 -10.53 1.97
N GLY A 52 -0.23 -10.11 2.86
CA GLY A 52 1.13 -10.63 2.96
C GLY A 52 2.05 -10.03 1.90
N ASN A 53 3.30 -10.50 1.86
CA ASN A 53 4.29 -10.05 0.89
C ASN A 53 4.09 -10.71 -0.49
N VAL A 54 2.89 -10.60 -1.05
CA VAL A 54 2.57 -11.10 -2.39
C VAL A 54 2.96 -10.07 -3.45
N PRO A 55 3.51 -10.51 -4.61
CA PRO A 55 3.92 -9.58 -5.65
C PRO A 55 2.72 -8.91 -6.31
N VAL A 56 2.73 -7.58 -6.35
CA VAL A 56 1.73 -6.79 -7.07
C VAL A 56 2.13 -6.68 -8.53
N ARG A 57 1.25 -7.07 -9.44
CA ARG A 57 1.47 -6.97 -10.89
C ARG A 57 1.40 -5.53 -11.35
N GLN A 58 0.42 -4.79 -10.86
CA GLN A 58 0.18 -3.41 -11.24
C GLN A 58 -0.45 -2.62 -10.10
N TRP A 59 0.05 -1.40 -9.94
CA TRP A 59 -0.59 -0.36 -9.16
C TRP A 59 -1.18 0.69 -10.10
N LYS A 60 -2.39 1.15 -9.79
CA LYS A 60 -3.11 2.17 -10.55
C LYS A 60 -3.67 3.22 -9.60
N LEU A 61 -3.22 4.47 -9.78
CA LEU A 61 -3.87 5.62 -9.17
C LEU A 61 -5.16 5.92 -9.92
N ARG A 62 -6.25 6.08 -9.19
CA ARG A 62 -7.57 6.44 -9.72
C ARG A 62 -7.78 7.96 -9.57
N SER A 63 -8.74 8.49 -10.33
CA SER A 63 -9.06 9.93 -10.32
C SER A 63 -9.63 10.44 -8.99
N ASP A 64 -10.11 9.54 -8.13
CA ASP A 64 -10.59 9.82 -6.77
C ASP A 64 -9.47 9.82 -5.72
N GLY A 65 -8.21 9.66 -6.12
CA GLY A 65 -7.07 9.58 -5.20
C GLY A 65 -6.86 8.20 -4.57
N ASN A 66 -7.69 7.21 -4.90
CA ASN A 66 -7.54 5.85 -4.42
C ASN A 66 -6.53 5.05 -5.26
N TRP A 67 -5.87 4.10 -4.63
CA TRP A 67 -4.87 3.22 -5.21
C TRP A 67 -5.40 1.82 -5.38
N ARG A 68 -5.38 1.31 -6.59
CA ARG A 68 -5.78 -0.08 -6.90
C ARG A 68 -4.54 -0.95 -7.14
N ALA A 69 -4.43 -2.03 -6.38
CA ALA A 69 -3.47 -3.11 -6.58
C ALA A 69 -4.13 -4.23 -7.39
N HIS A 70 -3.44 -4.71 -8.43
CA HIS A 70 -3.76 -5.94 -9.14
C HIS A 70 -2.69 -6.97 -8.83
N PHE A 71 -3.05 -8.12 -8.29
CA PHE A 71 -2.08 -9.11 -7.81
C PHE A 71 -2.62 -10.53 -7.93
N LEU A 72 -1.74 -11.52 -7.78
CA LEU A 72 -2.12 -12.92 -7.65
C LEU A 72 -1.99 -13.35 -6.19
N ARG A 73 -2.96 -14.13 -5.73
CA ARG A 73 -2.90 -14.83 -4.45
C ARG A 73 -3.36 -16.27 -4.66
N ASN A 74 -2.48 -17.23 -4.41
CA ASN A 74 -2.72 -18.66 -4.64
C ASN A 74 -3.19 -18.96 -6.08
N GLY A 75 -2.59 -18.29 -7.08
CA GLY A 75 -2.96 -18.45 -8.49
C GLY A 75 -4.24 -17.74 -8.92
N ILE A 76 -4.98 -17.13 -8.00
CA ILE A 76 -6.22 -16.39 -8.29
C ILE A 76 -5.89 -14.90 -8.44
N ALA A 77 -6.48 -14.24 -9.42
CA ALA A 77 -6.35 -12.80 -9.61
C ALA A 77 -7.25 -12.03 -8.63
N TRP A 78 -6.69 -10.98 -8.05
CA TRP A 78 -7.34 -10.11 -7.07
C TRP A 78 -7.10 -8.64 -7.38
N GLU A 79 -8.10 -7.84 -7.05
CA GLU A 79 -7.99 -6.40 -6.97
C GLU A 79 -8.21 -5.93 -5.52
N ALA A 80 -7.39 -4.98 -5.07
CA ALA A 80 -7.59 -4.30 -3.80
C ALA A 80 -7.49 -2.79 -4.00
N THR A 81 -8.45 -2.03 -3.49
CA THR A 81 -8.49 -0.56 -3.57
C THR A 81 -8.27 0.02 -2.19
N PHE A 82 -7.36 0.98 -2.11
CA PHE A 82 -6.96 1.67 -0.88
C PHE A 82 -7.12 3.18 -1.04
N THR A 83 -7.35 3.89 0.05
CA THR A 83 -7.16 5.34 0.09
C THR A 83 -5.67 5.69 0.09
N ALA A 84 -5.30 6.94 -0.20
CA ALA A 84 -3.91 7.41 -0.10
C ALA A 84 -3.30 7.25 1.31
N ALA A 85 -4.14 7.18 2.36
CA ALA A 85 -3.74 6.94 3.74
C ALA A 85 -3.51 5.44 4.06
N GLY A 86 -3.73 4.54 3.09
CA GLY A 86 -3.58 3.09 3.28
C GLY A 86 -4.83 2.37 3.81
N VAL A 87 -5.98 3.05 3.90
CA VAL A 87 -7.22 2.39 4.35
C VAL A 87 -7.77 1.53 3.22
N LEU A 88 -8.00 0.24 3.46
CA LEU A 88 -8.65 -0.65 2.50
C LEU A 88 -10.10 -0.22 2.29
N VAL A 89 -10.45 0.12 1.06
CA VAL A 89 -11.81 0.49 0.65
C VAL A 89 -12.57 -0.74 0.14
N LYS A 90 -11.90 -1.57 -0.67
CA LYS A 90 -12.52 -2.75 -1.29
C LYS A 90 -11.46 -3.78 -1.66
N SER A 91 -11.79 -5.06 -1.58
CA SER A 91 -11.01 -6.14 -2.18
C SER A 91 -11.91 -7.18 -2.81
N GLU A 92 -11.60 -7.63 -4.02
CA GLU A 92 -12.41 -8.60 -4.76
C GLU A 92 -11.55 -9.49 -5.66
N ARG A 93 -12.08 -10.66 -6.02
CA ARG A 93 -11.47 -11.51 -7.05
C ARG A 93 -11.67 -10.84 -8.41
N ASP A 94 -10.59 -10.75 -9.18
CA ASP A 94 -10.62 -10.28 -10.55
C ASP A 94 -11.09 -11.44 -11.45
N SER A 95 -12.41 -11.57 -11.58
CA SER A 95 -13.03 -12.49 -12.53
C SER A 95 -13.12 -11.79 -13.88
N LYS A 96 -12.04 -11.89 -14.64
CA LYS A 96 -12.02 -11.51 -16.06
C LYS A 96 -12.57 -12.63 -16.93
#